data_AF-A0A662NSQ8-F1
#
_entry.id   AF-A0A662NSQ8-F1
#
_cell.length_a   1.000
_cell.length_b   1.000
_cell.length_c   1.000
_cell.angle_alpha   90.00
_cell.angle_beta   90.00
_cell.angle_gamma   90.00
#
_symmetry.space_group_name_H-M   'P 1'
#
loop_
_entity.id
_entity.type
_entity.pdbx_description
1 polymer ?
#
loop_
_entity_poly.entity_id
_entity_poly.type
_entity_poly.pdbx_seq_one_letter_code
_entity_poly.pdbx_strand_id
1 'polypeptide(L)'
;MLFVLGMLIASIFPLSLVSAQEPHYDIIIVRNDNLIDYIIALPYAAKLEVPILPVNPTQLDEQTKAQLYSYVQIGWKEALIVGNAQAISPEVENELMILGFNPKRIGGDYRTETAEKLATHFYDHADTVFLASALDYGSALAAAKFAMEYNYPILLTLENDLSEPAELGLKKLEVKQVIMVGAGLSPTIKEKLESEGYTVYWYGKNVEPLPLHKEEPKSPYTYTLIGALIALAVSIPIVVYYGKKRWSANVVPVEVLTEKERIVVEAILKAGGTVKQEDLPEATGYSRPTISRIIQELEKKQLITREKIGKTFVVKMIKEIRL
;
A
#
# COMPACT_ATOMS: atom_id res chain seq x y z
N MET A 1 -2.58 -15.09 -28.91
CA MET A 1 -2.15 -15.51 -27.55
C MET A 1 -1.26 -14.48 -26.86
N LEU A 2 -0.48 -13.66 -27.58
CA LEU A 2 0.34 -12.58 -27.00
C LEU A 2 -0.43 -11.31 -26.56
N PHE A 3 -1.65 -11.08 -27.04
CA PHE A 3 -2.38 -9.82 -26.76
C PHE A 3 -3.09 -9.77 -25.39
N VAL A 4 -3.35 -10.93 -24.77
CA VAL A 4 -4.06 -11.00 -23.48
C VAL A 4 -3.10 -10.86 -22.29
N LEU A 5 -1.81 -11.12 -22.50
CA LEU A 5 -0.78 -11.01 -21.46
C LEU A 5 -0.40 -9.54 -21.15
N GLY A 6 -0.62 -8.62 -22.10
CA GLY A 6 -0.30 -7.19 -21.93
C GLY A 6 -1.30 -6.40 -21.07
N MET A 7 -2.57 -6.82 -20.97
CA MET A 7 -3.59 -6.09 -20.20
C MET A 7 -3.61 -6.43 -18.71
N LEU A 8 -2.90 -7.48 -18.28
CA LEU A 8 -2.84 -7.89 -16.86
C LEU A 8 -1.77 -7.14 -16.06
N ILE A 9 -0.86 -6.41 -16.73
CA ILE A 9 0.20 -5.63 -16.09
C ILE A 9 -0.27 -4.19 -15.77
N ALA A 10 -1.36 -3.72 -16.40
CA ALA A 10 -1.82 -2.32 -16.27
C ALA A 10 -2.78 -2.05 -15.09
N SER A 11 -3.23 -3.08 -14.37
CA SER A 11 -4.27 -2.97 -13.32
C SER A 11 -3.72 -2.98 -11.88
N ILE A 12 -2.39 -2.85 -11.70
CA ILE A 12 -1.74 -2.68 -10.40
C ILE A 12 -1.40 -1.20 -10.13
N PHE A 13 -2.23 -0.27 -10.62
CA PHE A 13 -2.20 1.08 -10.07
C PHE A 13 -3.12 1.09 -8.85
N PRO A 14 -2.60 1.25 -7.62
CA PRO A 14 -3.45 1.43 -6.47
C PRO A 14 -4.27 2.69 -6.73
N LEU A 15 -5.59 2.55 -6.73
CA LEU A 15 -6.49 3.69 -6.66
C LEU A 15 -6.15 4.38 -5.33
N SER A 16 -5.39 5.46 -5.40
CA SER A 16 -5.09 6.28 -4.23
C SER A 16 -6.43 6.80 -3.73
N LEU A 17 -6.94 6.26 -2.62
CA LEU A 17 -7.98 6.95 -1.86
C LEU A 17 -7.40 8.33 -1.55
N VAL A 18 -8.05 9.38 -2.05
CA VAL A 18 -7.76 10.75 -1.65
C VAL A 18 -8.16 10.84 -0.17
N SER A 19 -7.20 10.52 0.69
CA SER A 19 -7.21 10.93 2.09
C SER A 19 -7.22 12.44 2.13
N ALA A 20 -7.85 13.04 3.14
CA ALA A 20 -7.60 14.44 3.47
C ALA A 20 -6.08 14.65 3.46
N GLN A 21 -5.61 15.60 2.65
CA GLN A 21 -4.20 15.77 2.39
C GLN A 21 -3.57 16.37 3.65
N GLU A 22 -2.96 15.52 4.47
CA GLU A 22 -2.11 15.92 5.60
C GLU A 22 -1.14 17.00 5.13
N PRO A 23 -0.85 18.02 5.96
CA PRO A 23 0.04 19.10 5.56
C PRO A 23 1.40 18.52 5.16
N HIS A 24 1.70 18.61 3.87
CA HIS A 24 2.92 18.07 3.29
C HIS A 24 4.09 19.01 3.59
N TYR A 25 5.09 18.48 4.28
CA TYR A 25 6.38 19.12 4.51
C TYR A 25 7.48 18.17 4.01
N ASP A 26 8.58 18.73 3.55
CA ASP A 26 9.76 17.97 3.11
C ASP A 26 10.84 17.94 4.20
N ILE A 27 10.88 18.97 5.06
CA ILE A 27 11.90 19.15 6.09
C ILE A 27 11.35 19.96 7.27
N ILE A 28 11.80 19.63 8.48
CA ILE A 28 11.54 20.43 9.67
C ILE A 28 12.81 21.17 10.07
N ILE A 29 12.72 22.48 10.21
CA ILE A 29 13.79 23.39 10.62
C ILE A 29 13.58 23.73 12.10
N VAL A 30 14.61 23.53 12.91
CA VAL A 30 14.62 23.86 14.35
C VAL A 30 15.88 24.63 14.70
N ARG A 31 15.88 25.35 15.83
CA ARG A 31 17.08 26.02 16.33
C ARG A 31 18.09 25.01 16.89
N ASN A 32 19.38 25.28 16.74
CA ASN A 32 20.46 24.39 17.19
C ASN A 32 21.03 24.70 18.59
N ASP A 33 20.60 25.78 19.22
CA ASP A 33 21.10 26.28 20.52
C ASP A 33 20.16 25.96 21.69
N ASN A 34 18.94 25.45 21.43
CA ASN A 34 18.05 24.95 22.46
C ASN A 34 17.38 23.64 22.05
N LEU A 35 17.79 22.55 22.71
CA LEU A 35 17.38 21.19 22.38
C LEU A 35 15.87 20.93 22.52
N ILE A 36 15.13 21.73 23.30
CA ILE A 36 13.71 21.45 23.52
C ILE A 36 12.89 21.56 22.23
N ASP A 37 13.21 22.50 21.34
CA ASP A 37 12.50 22.68 20.06
C ASP A 37 12.76 21.51 19.11
N TYR A 38 13.97 20.93 19.16
CA TYR A 38 14.28 19.68 18.48
C TYR A 38 13.49 18.51 19.07
N ILE A 39 13.44 18.38 20.40
CA ILE A 39 12.75 17.28 21.09
C ILE A 39 11.25 17.27 20.77
N ILE A 40 10.58 18.42 20.84
CA ILE A 40 9.14 18.49 20.54
C ILE A 40 8.86 18.25 19.05
N ALA A 41 9.81 18.50 18.15
CA ALA A 41 9.65 18.23 16.73
C ALA A 41 9.77 16.73 16.38
N LEU A 42 10.39 15.89 17.24
CA LEU A 42 10.66 14.48 16.95
C LEU A 42 9.42 13.65 16.60
N PRO A 43 8.29 13.71 17.34
CA PRO A 43 7.11 12.92 17.01
C PRO A 43 6.50 13.31 15.66
N TYR A 44 6.56 14.59 15.32
CA TYR A 44 6.00 15.10 14.07
C TYR A 44 6.92 14.80 12.87
N ALA A 45 8.24 14.85 13.05
CA ALA A 45 9.19 14.37 12.06
C ALA A 45 8.98 12.88 11.75
N ALA A 46 8.73 12.08 12.79
CA ALA A 46 8.42 10.65 12.63
C ALA A 46 7.08 10.43 11.93
N LYS A 47 6.02 11.16 12.30
CA LYS A 47 4.70 11.09 11.66
C LYS A 47 4.74 11.47 10.17
N LEU A 48 5.54 12.48 9.83
CA LEU A 48 5.69 12.97 8.46
C LEU A 48 6.74 12.21 7.64
N GLU A 49 7.55 11.37 8.29
CA GLU A 49 8.71 10.68 7.68
C GLU A 49 9.75 11.64 7.05
N VAL A 50 9.97 12.80 7.68
CA VAL A 50 10.90 13.84 7.20
C VAL A 50 12.07 14.07 8.14
N PRO A 51 13.24 14.54 7.65
CA PRO A 51 14.33 14.89 8.53
C PRO A 51 14.07 16.21 9.28
N ILE A 52 14.77 16.33 10.41
CA ILE A 52 14.93 17.58 11.14
C ILE A 52 16.31 18.16 10.82
N LEU A 53 16.39 19.44 10.49
CA LEU A 53 17.62 20.19 10.31
C LEU A 53 17.74 21.28 11.38
N PRO A 54 18.61 21.09 12.39
CA PRO A 54 18.98 22.14 13.32
C PRO A 54 19.81 23.22 12.62
N VAL A 55 19.41 24.48 12.76
CA VAL A 55 20.09 25.64 12.15
C VAL A 55 20.42 26.68 13.22
N ASN A 56 21.37 27.56 12.89
CA ASN A 56 21.62 28.72 13.74
C ASN A 56 20.38 29.65 13.71
N PRO A 57 19.90 30.13 14.88
CA PRO A 57 18.68 30.94 14.98
C PRO A 57 18.67 32.25 14.20
N THR A 58 19.83 32.85 13.95
CA THR A 58 19.94 34.23 13.44
C THR A 58 20.34 34.31 11.97
N GLN A 59 21.06 33.30 11.46
CA GLN A 59 21.50 33.23 10.08
C GLN A 59 21.84 31.79 9.67
N LEU A 60 21.65 31.44 8.41
CA LEU A 60 22.14 30.18 7.85
C LEU A 60 23.62 30.33 7.44
N ASP A 61 24.48 29.49 7.98
CA ASP A 61 25.87 29.42 7.53
C ASP A 61 26.00 28.81 6.13
N GLU A 62 27.16 29.02 5.49
CA GLU A 62 27.40 28.57 4.11
C GLU A 62 27.26 27.05 3.94
N GLN A 63 27.61 26.27 4.95
CA GLN A 63 27.48 24.82 4.92
C GLN A 63 26.00 24.41 4.90
N THR A 64 25.19 25.03 5.76
CA THR A 64 23.75 24.81 5.87
C THR A 64 23.04 25.25 4.58
N LYS A 65 23.43 26.39 4.00
CA LYS A 65 22.92 26.87 2.70
C LYS A 65 23.21 25.87 1.57
N ALA A 66 24.45 25.34 1.50
CA ALA A 66 24.81 24.35 0.48
C ALA A 66 24.02 23.03 0.63
N GLN A 67 23.79 22.59 1.87
CA GLN A 67 22.94 21.42 2.15
C GLN A 67 21.50 21.65 1.71
N LEU A 68 20.89 22.78 2.12
CA LEU A 68 19.53 23.16 1.74
C LEU A 68 19.37 23.30 0.22
N TYR A 69 20.35 23.88 -0.46
CA TYR A 69 20.35 23.96 -1.92
C TYR A 69 20.28 22.58 -2.58
N SER A 70 20.97 21.59 -2.03
CA SER A 70 20.93 20.21 -2.52
C SER A 70 19.52 19.60 -2.40
N TYR A 71 18.79 19.91 -1.32
CA TYR A 71 17.40 19.48 -1.14
C TYR A 71 16.45 20.13 -2.16
N VAL A 72 16.65 21.42 -2.46
CA VAL A 72 15.87 22.10 -3.50
C VAL A 72 16.09 21.48 -4.87
N GLN A 73 17.31 21.03 -5.20
CA GLN A 73 17.61 20.35 -6.47
C GLN A 73 16.87 19.02 -6.66
N ILE A 74 16.58 18.30 -5.57
CA ILE A 74 15.79 17.06 -5.62
C ILE A 74 14.28 17.30 -5.50
N GLY A 75 13.85 18.57 -5.50
CA GLY A 75 12.44 18.97 -5.56
C GLY A 75 11.81 19.31 -4.22
N TRP A 76 12.56 19.38 -3.11
CA TRP A 76 12.00 19.80 -1.83
C TRP A 76 11.65 21.28 -1.84
N LYS A 77 10.47 21.60 -1.32
CA LYS A 77 9.89 22.94 -1.33
C LYS A 77 9.27 23.31 0.00
N GLU A 78 8.60 22.42 0.69
CA GLU A 78 7.82 22.78 1.88
C GLU A 78 8.69 22.60 3.13
N ALA A 79 9.02 23.70 3.81
CA ALA A 79 9.79 23.67 5.05
C ALA A 79 8.90 24.05 6.24
N LEU A 80 8.95 23.27 7.32
CA LEU A 80 8.30 23.65 8.58
C LEU A 80 9.33 24.25 9.53
N ILE A 81 9.17 25.50 9.91
CA ILE A 81 9.96 26.15 10.97
C ILE A 81 9.24 25.94 12.30
N VAL A 82 9.91 25.29 13.26
CA VAL A 82 9.41 25.12 14.62
C VAL A 82 9.97 26.22 15.53
N GLY A 83 9.07 26.94 16.19
CA GLY A 83 9.38 28.07 17.06
C GLY A 83 8.93 29.42 16.50
N ASN A 84 8.73 30.38 17.39
CA ASN A 84 8.36 31.74 17.01
C ASN A 84 9.55 32.50 16.36
N ALA A 85 9.34 33.77 16.02
CA ALA A 85 10.36 34.61 15.39
C ALA A 85 11.57 34.92 16.31
N GLN A 86 11.48 34.67 17.61
CA GLN A 86 12.62 34.76 18.54
C GLN A 86 13.43 33.46 18.59
N ALA A 87 12.78 32.32 18.33
CA ALA A 87 13.44 31.02 18.28
C ALA A 87 14.23 30.83 16.98
N ILE A 88 13.66 31.25 15.85
CA ILE A 88 14.33 31.31 14.54
C ILE A 88 13.93 32.64 13.91
N SER A 89 14.92 33.47 13.57
CA SER A 89 14.69 34.83 13.14
C SER A 89 13.96 34.92 11.78
N PRO A 90 13.30 36.05 11.49
CA PRO A 90 12.75 36.30 10.16
C PRO A 90 13.82 36.30 9.05
N GLU A 91 15.07 36.61 9.36
CA GLU A 91 16.18 36.56 8.40
C GLU A 91 16.42 35.13 7.91
N VAL A 92 16.45 34.13 8.82
CA VAL A 92 16.57 32.71 8.45
C VAL A 92 15.39 32.26 7.58
N GLU A 93 14.16 32.66 7.93
CA GLU A 93 12.97 32.38 7.14
C GLU A 93 13.06 32.98 5.72
N ASN A 94 13.57 34.20 5.60
CA ASN A 94 13.80 34.84 4.32
C ASN A 94 14.92 34.17 3.50
N GLU A 95 16.00 33.72 4.14
CA GLU A 95 17.05 32.95 3.47
C GLU A 95 16.51 31.61 2.93
N LEU A 96 15.63 30.92 3.66
CA LEU A 96 14.92 29.73 3.16
C LEU A 96 14.07 30.05 1.91
N MET A 97 13.33 31.16 1.92
CA MET A 97 12.55 31.60 0.75
C MET A 97 13.44 31.90 -0.47
N ILE A 98 14.57 32.59 -0.27
CA ILE A 98 15.53 32.90 -1.33
C ILE A 98 16.13 31.63 -1.93
N LEU A 99 16.40 30.61 -1.10
CA LEU A 99 16.87 29.30 -1.56
C LEU A 99 15.79 28.52 -2.34
N GLY A 100 14.52 28.92 -2.25
CA GLY A 100 13.42 28.34 -3.01
C GLY A 100 12.54 27.38 -2.23
N PHE A 101 12.56 27.45 -0.89
CA PHE A 101 11.56 26.83 -0.02
C PHE A 101 10.34 27.74 0.19
N ASN A 102 9.23 27.14 0.59
CA ASN A 102 8.00 27.74 1.09
C ASN A 102 7.94 27.45 2.60
N PRO A 103 8.58 28.27 3.45
CA PRO A 103 8.55 28.03 4.88
C PRO A 103 7.16 28.31 5.45
N LYS A 104 6.69 27.43 6.33
CA LYS A 104 5.57 27.69 7.25
C LYS A 104 6.09 27.62 8.67
N ARG A 105 5.63 28.52 9.52
CA ARG A 105 6.09 28.62 10.90
C ARG A 105 5.02 28.18 11.89
N ILE A 106 5.40 27.33 12.84
CA ILE A 106 4.57 26.93 13.97
C ILE A 106 5.36 27.12 15.26
N GLY A 107 4.90 28.04 16.10
CA GLY A 107 5.53 28.30 17.39
C GLY A 107 4.68 29.18 18.30
N GLY A 108 4.85 29.01 19.61
CA GLY A 108 4.33 29.90 20.63
C GLY A 108 5.42 30.71 21.30
N ASP A 109 5.05 31.54 22.26
CA ASP A 109 5.98 32.34 23.04
C ASP A 109 6.72 31.48 24.08
N TYR A 110 6.12 30.37 24.46
CA TYR A 110 6.70 29.37 25.34
C TYR A 110 6.75 27.99 24.69
N ARG A 111 7.69 27.17 25.15
CA ARG A 111 7.85 25.76 24.75
C ARG A 111 6.57 24.92 24.93
N THR A 112 5.77 25.23 25.95
CA THR A 112 4.47 24.56 26.21
C THR A 112 3.44 24.92 25.13
N GLU A 113 3.42 26.18 24.70
CA GLU A 113 2.58 26.63 23.57
C GLU A 113 3.05 26.06 22.23
N THR A 114 4.36 26.03 21.97
CA THR A 114 4.87 25.40 20.74
C THR A 114 4.47 23.92 20.65
N ALA A 115 4.54 23.19 21.77
CA ALA A 115 4.09 21.81 21.83
C ALA A 115 2.57 21.67 21.57
N GLU A 116 1.73 22.53 22.18
CA GLU A 116 0.28 22.55 21.91
C GLU A 116 -0.04 22.84 20.44
N LYS A 117 0.61 23.84 19.85
CA LYS A 117 0.36 24.23 18.46
C LYS A 117 0.79 23.15 17.48
N LEU A 118 1.91 22.48 17.71
CA LEU A 118 2.31 21.34 16.89
C LEU A 118 1.32 20.18 17.05
N ALA A 119 0.93 19.84 18.29
CA ALA A 119 0.00 18.77 18.56
C ALA A 119 -1.35 19.00 17.84
N THR A 120 -1.90 20.20 17.96
CA THR A 120 -3.20 20.55 17.36
C THR A 120 -3.13 20.90 15.87
N HIS A 121 -1.93 21.09 15.31
CA HIS A 121 -1.75 21.23 13.86
C HIS A 121 -1.73 19.87 13.15
N PHE A 122 -1.13 18.85 13.77
CA PHE A 122 -0.94 17.53 13.17
C PHE A 122 -1.96 16.48 13.59
N TYR A 123 -2.77 16.78 14.60
CA TYR A 123 -3.83 15.90 15.06
C TYR A 123 -5.12 16.71 15.18
N ASP A 124 -6.15 16.30 14.44
CA ASP A 124 -7.52 16.79 14.63
C ASP A 124 -8.15 16.16 15.89
N HIS A 125 -7.76 14.91 16.19
CA HIS A 125 -8.21 14.10 17.32
C HIS A 125 -7.06 13.22 17.82
N ALA A 126 -6.95 13.03 19.12
CA ALA A 126 -6.06 12.05 19.72
C ALA A 126 -6.61 11.51 21.03
N ASP A 127 -6.97 10.22 21.09
CA ASP A 127 -7.45 9.60 22.34
C ASP A 127 -6.39 9.59 23.45
N THR A 128 -5.11 9.70 23.10
CA THR A 128 -3.96 9.65 24.01
C THR A 128 -2.96 10.77 23.74
N VAL A 129 -2.37 11.33 24.80
CA VAL A 129 -1.24 12.27 24.74
C VAL A 129 -0.12 11.82 25.67
N PHE A 130 1.12 12.00 25.23
CA PHE A 130 2.29 11.95 26.11
C PHE A 130 2.57 13.34 26.70
N LEU A 131 2.60 13.44 28.02
CA LEU A 131 2.83 14.68 28.76
C LEU A 131 4.17 14.63 29.49
N ALA A 132 5.01 15.63 29.30
CA ALA A 132 6.30 15.75 29.98
C ALA A 132 6.53 17.15 30.54
N SER A 133 7.50 17.25 31.45
CA SER A 133 7.98 18.55 31.93
C SER A 133 8.71 19.28 30.83
N ALA A 134 8.39 20.56 30.69
CA ALA A 134 9.04 21.46 29.76
C ALA A 134 10.46 21.85 30.23
N LEU A 135 10.82 21.58 31.49
CA LEU A 135 12.12 21.90 32.09
C LEU A 135 13.04 20.68 32.22
N ASP A 136 12.48 19.46 32.21
CA ASP A 136 13.25 18.22 32.25
C ASP A 136 13.40 17.62 30.84
N TYR A 137 14.53 17.91 30.20
CA TYR A 137 14.79 17.55 28.80
C TYR A 137 14.96 16.04 28.63
N GLY A 138 15.44 15.32 29.66
CA GLY A 138 15.57 13.87 29.62
C GLY A 138 14.21 13.20 29.58
N SER A 139 13.30 13.67 30.44
CA SER A 139 11.91 13.20 30.47
C SER A 139 11.14 13.59 29.20
N ALA A 140 11.34 14.81 28.69
CA ALA A 140 10.74 15.24 27.42
C ALA A 140 11.23 14.40 26.23
N LEU A 141 12.53 14.07 26.16
CA LEU A 141 13.08 13.22 25.11
C LEU A 141 12.52 11.78 25.19
N ALA A 142 12.40 11.23 26.40
CA ALA A 142 11.76 9.93 26.61
C ALA A 142 10.29 9.94 26.15
N ALA A 143 9.54 10.98 26.51
CA ALA A 143 8.16 11.18 26.08
C ALA A 143 8.05 11.29 24.56
N ALA A 144 8.94 12.06 23.93
CA ALA A 144 9.00 12.20 22.48
C ALA A 144 9.25 10.84 21.80
N LYS A 145 10.14 10.01 22.35
CA LYS A 145 10.36 8.66 21.81
C LYS A 145 9.11 7.78 21.89
N PHE A 146 8.36 7.83 22.99
CA PHE A 146 7.09 7.12 23.10
C PHE A 146 6.03 7.67 22.13
N ALA A 147 5.91 8.99 22.04
CA ALA A 147 5.02 9.66 21.09
C ALA A 147 5.30 9.24 19.64
N MET A 148 6.57 9.17 19.24
CA MET A 148 6.98 8.63 17.92
C MET A 148 6.58 7.16 17.75
N GLU A 149 6.82 6.32 18.76
CA GLU A 149 6.61 4.87 18.67
C GLU A 149 5.14 4.49 18.57
N TYR A 150 4.27 5.25 19.24
CA TYR A 150 2.83 5.00 19.31
C TYR A 150 1.99 5.95 18.45
N ASN A 151 2.63 6.85 17.69
CA ASN A 151 1.99 7.81 16.80
C ASN A 151 0.96 8.73 17.50
N TYR A 152 1.27 9.18 18.71
CA TYR A 152 0.45 10.12 19.48
C TYR A 152 1.16 11.46 19.69
N PRO A 153 0.42 12.56 19.89
CA PRO A 153 1.01 13.87 20.15
C PRO A 153 1.76 13.92 21.49
N ILE A 154 2.73 14.83 21.55
CA ILE A 154 3.42 15.24 22.78
C ILE A 154 2.90 16.62 23.21
N LEU A 155 2.62 16.77 24.51
CA LEU A 155 2.42 18.07 25.14
C LEU A 155 3.48 18.28 26.23
N LEU A 156 3.78 19.56 26.49
CA LEU A 156 4.68 19.96 27.58
C LEU A 156 3.92 20.79 28.60
N THR A 157 4.29 20.65 29.87
CA THR A 157 3.78 21.46 30.97
C THR A 157 4.88 21.84 31.97
N LEU A 158 4.59 22.73 32.91
CA LEU A 158 5.50 23.06 34.01
C LEU A 158 5.48 21.96 35.09
N GLU A 159 6.52 21.90 35.92
CA GLU A 159 6.72 20.79 36.87
C GLU A 159 5.64 20.69 37.94
N ASN A 160 5.11 21.82 38.38
CA ASN A 160 4.17 21.91 39.51
C ASN A 160 2.76 22.38 39.12
N ASP A 161 2.53 22.62 37.83
CA ASP A 161 1.25 23.13 37.35
C ASP A 161 0.96 22.61 35.95
N LEU A 162 -0.31 22.26 35.71
CA LEU A 162 -0.80 21.94 34.38
C LEU A 162 -1.04 23.26 33.64
N SER A 163 -0.10 23.63 32.78
CA SER A 163 -0.11 24.91 32.07
C SER A 163 -1.31 25.03 31.15
N GLU A 164 -1.83 26.25 30.99
CA GLU A 164 -2.96 26.56 30.11
C GLU A 164 -2.80 26.00 28.66
N PRO A 165 -1.62 26.07 28.01
CA PRO A 165 -1.44 25.45 26.69
C PRO A 165 -1.60 23.93 26.70
N ALA A 166 -1.14 23.24 27.76
CA ALA A 166 -1.34 21.80 27.87
C ALA A 166 -2.84 21.48 28.02
N GLU A 167 -3.58 22.21 28.85
CA GLU A 167 -5.03 22.04 28.98
C GLU A 167 -5.78 22.30 27.67
N LEU A 168 -5.38 23.34 26.94
CA LEU A 168 -5.96 23.67 25.64
C LEU A 168 -5.75 22.54 24.64
N GLY A 169 -4.54 22.00 24.57
CA GLY A 169 -4.20 20.86 23.72
C GLY A 169 -5.03 19.62 24.07
N LEU A 170 -5.14 19.28 25.36
CA LEU A 170 -5.94 18.16 25.82
C LEU A 170 -7.42 18.27 25.41
N LYS A 171 -8.00 19.47 25.55
CA LYS A 171 -9.40 19.74 25.19
C LYS A 171 -9.62 19.71 23.68
N LYS A 172 -8.77 20.37 22.90
CA LYS A 172 -8.92 20.44 21.43
C LYS A 172 -8.77 19.08 20.77
N LEU A 173 -7.90 18.23 21.30
CA LEU A 173 -7.64 16.89 20.78
C LEU A 173 -8.62 15.84 21.30
N GLU A 174 -9.60 16.24 22.13
CA GLU A 174 -10.58 15.35 22.77
C GLU A 174 -9.94 14.15 23.48
N VAL A 175 -8.86 14.41 24.23
CA VAL A 175 -8.03 13.39 24.87
C VAL A 175 -8.80 12.65 25.96
N LYS A 176 -8.60 11.33 26.03
CA LYS A 176 -9.14 10.49 27.12
C LYS A 176 -8.06 10.01 28.08
N GLN A 177 -6.87 9.74 27.55
CA GLN A 177 -5.76 9.17 28.28
C GLN A 177 -4.54 10.09 28.25
N VAL A 178 -3.96 10.37 29.41
CA VAL A 178 -2.73 11.14 29.53
C VAL A 178 -1.63 10.26 30.11
N ILE A 179 -0.54 10.13 29.37
CA ILE A 179 0.64 9.38 29.81
C ILE A 179 1.70 10.39 30.22
N MET A 180 1.84 10.59 31.52
CA MET A 180 2.91 11.36 32.13
C MET A 180 4.22 10.57 32.03
N VAL A 181 5.29 11.23 31.58
CA VAL A 181 6.60 10.59 31.40
C VAL A 181 7.68 11.33 32.20
N GLY A 182 8.50 10.56 32.88
CA GLY A 182 9.65 11.00 33.66
C GLY A 182 9.35 11.41 35.09
N ALA A 183 10.36 11.97 35.76
CA ALA A 183 10.29 12.36 37.17
C ALA A 183 10.06 13.86 37.38
N GLY A 184 10.18 14.69 36.32
CA GLY A 184 10.06 16.15 36.41
C GLY A 184 8.65 16.70 36.57
N LEU A 185 7.63 15.88 36.81
CA LEU A 185 6.25 16.32 37.05
C LEU A 185 5.83 16.07 38.51
N SER A 186 4.95 16.92 39.03
CA SER A 186 4.40 16.83 40.37
C SER A 186 3.16 15.92 40.42
N PRO A 187 2.92 15.19 41.54
CA PRO A 187 1.68 14.43 41.74
C PRO A 187 0.41 15.27 41.63
N THR A 188 0.48 16.56 41.96
CA THR A 188 -0.64 17.50 41.84
C THR A 188 -1.19 17.59 40.40
N ILE A 189 -0.33 17.45 39.39
CA ILE A 189 -0.75 17.45 37.98
C ILE A 189 -1.58 16.21 37.68
N LYS A 190 -1.17 15.04 38.19
CA LYS A 190 -1.93 13.79 38.06
C LYS A 190 -3.30 13.92 38.71
N GLU A 191 -3.35 14.42 39.94
CA GLU A 191 -4.60 14.62 40.68
C GLU A 191 -5.54 15.58 39.95
N LYS A 192 -5.01 16.67 39.39
CA LYS A 192 -5.78 17.63 38.59
C LYS A 192 -6.39 16.96 37.36
N LEU A 193 -5.56 16.29 36.55
CA LEU A 193 -6.00 15.57 35.34
C LEU A 193 -7.06 14.50 35.66
N GLU A 194 -6.89 13.73 36.74
CA GLU A 194 -7.89 12.74 37.16
C GLU A 194 -9.20 13.40 37.61
N SER A 195 -9.15 14.55 38.29
CA SER A 195 -10.35 15.28 38.69
C SER A 195 -11.09 15.93 37.51
N GLU A 196 -10.39 16.21 36.41
CA GLU A 196 -10.95 16.66 35.14
C GLU A 196 -11.47 15.50 34.27
N GLY A 197 -11.32 14.24 34.71
CA GLY A 197 -11.90 13.07 34.07
C GLY A 197 -10.98 12.32 33.10
N TYR A 198 -9.69 12.68 33.03
CA TYR A 198 -8.71 11.94 32.23
C TYR A 198 -8.26 10.66 32.94
N THR A 199 -7.99 9.61 32.17
CA THR A 199 -7.28 8.43 32.68
C THR A 199 -5.78 8.71 32.63
N VAL A 200 -5.09 8.67 33.77
CA VAL A 200 -3.69 9.09 33.85
C VAL A 200 -2.76 7.93 34.21
N TYR A 201 -1.74 7.72 33.38
CA TYR A 201 -0.64 6.80 33.64
C TYR A 201 0.66 7.58 33.83
N TRP A 202 1.55 7.10 34.70
CA TRP A 202 2.81 7.79 34.98
C TRP A 202 4.03 6.88 34.91
N TYR A 203 4.77 7.01 33.82
CA TYR A 203 6.00 6.30 33.52
C TYR A 203 7.18 7.08 34.05
N GLY A 204 7.85 6.58 35.09
CA GLY A 204 8.93 7.28 35.78
C GLY A 204 8.93 7.04 37.28
N LYS A 205 7.75 6.71 37.85
CA LYS A 205 7.60 6.16 39.21
C LYS A 205 7.24 4.68 39.21
N ASN A 206 6.44 4.23 38.24
CA ASN A 206 6.05 2.83 38.05
C ASN A 206 6.61 2.29 36.72
N VAL A 207 6.93 0.99 36.67
CA VAL A 207 7.56 0.29 35.52
C VAL A 207 6.58 -0.66 34.81
N GLU A 208 5.28 -0.55 35.08
CA GLU A 208 4.28 -1.37 34.39
C GLU A 208 4.24 -1.02 32.90
N PRO A 209 3.98 -1.96 31.97
CA PRO A 209 3.96 -1.69 30.53
C PRO A 209 2.77 -0.82 30.10
N LEU A 210 2.97 0.03 29.07
CA LEU A 210 1.94 0.96 28.59
C LEU A 210 0.68 0.19 28.19
N PRO A 211 -0.53 0.68 28.54
CA PRO A 211 -1.79 0.11 28.05
C PRO A 211 -2.04 0.50 26.58
N LEU A 212 -0.97 0.63 25.79
CA LEU A 212 -1.00 0.97 24.38
C LEU A 212 -0.57 -0.23 23.56
N HIS A 213 -1.35 -0.57 22.56
CA HIS A 213 -0.96 -1.52 21.53
C HIS A 213 -0.27 -0.74 20.40
N LYS A 214 0.94 -1.18 20.02
CA LYS A 214 1.62 -0.63 18.86
C LYS A 214 0.86 -1.06 17.61
N GLU A 215 0.63 -0.14 16.67
CA GLU A 215 0.13 -0.52 15.36
C GLU A 215 1.16 -1.44 14.69
N GLU A 216 0.79 -2.70 14.46
CA GLU A 216 1.67 -3.60 13.75
C GLU A 216 1.76 -3.17 12.28
N PRO A 217 2.98 -3.05 11.71
CA PRO A 217 3.12 -2.75 10.30
C PRO A 217 2.39 -3.84 9.49
N LYS A 218 1.45 -3.45 8.63
CA LYS A 218 0.75 -4.39 7.75
C LYS A 218 1.79 -5.18 6.96
N SER A 219 1.82 -6.50 7.15
CA SER A 219 2.79 -7.38 6.51
C SER A 219 2.78 -7.16 4.99
N PRO A 220 3.95 -7.10 4.31
CA PRO A 220 4.01 -6.93 2.86
C PRO A 220 3.26 -8.05 2.13
N TYR A 221 3.07 -9.20 2.79
CA TYR A 221 2.34 -10.34 2.24
C TYR A 221 0.82 -10.16 2.22
N THR A 222 0.24 -9.22 2.97
CA THR A 222 -1.21 -9.01 3.00
C THR A 222 -1.73 -8.56 1.64
N TYR A 223 -1.06 -7.59 1.01
CA TYR A 223 -1.45 -7.09 -0.32
C TYR A 223 -1.13 -8.09 -1.44
N THR A 224 -0.04 -8.86 -1.31
CA THR A 224 0.29 -9.89 -2.30
C THR A 224 -0.71 -11.05 -2.26
N LEU A 225 -1.21 -11.43 -1.08
CA LEU A 225 -2.25 -12.45 -0.92
C LEU A 225 -3.57 -12.00 -1.56
N ILE A 226 -3.99 -10.76 -1.30
CA ILE A 226 -5.21 -10.19 -1.91
C ILE A 226 -5.06 -10.12 -3.44
N GLY A 227 -3.92 -9.64 -3.94
CA GLY A 227 -3.63 -9.61 -5.38
C GLY A 227 -3.65 -11.00 -6.01
N ALA A 228 -3.07 -12.01 -5.35
CA ALA A 228 -3.10 -13.39 -5.81
C ALA A 228 -4.52 -13.96 -5.84
N LEU A 229 -5.36 -13.67 -4.84
CA LEU A 229 -6.76 -14.10 -4.82
C LEU A 229 -7.56 -13.47 -5.96
N ILE A 230 -7.38 -12.18 -6.23
CA ILE A 230 -8.01 -11.48 -7.36
C ILE A 230 -7.55 -12.08 -8.69
N ALA A 231 -6.24 -12.31 -8.85
CA ALA A 231 -5.70 -12.93 -10.06
C ALA A 231 -6.26 -14.33 -10.30
N LEU A 232 -6.43 -15.15 -9.25
CA LEU A 232 -7.09 -16.46 -9.34
C LEU A 232 -8.57 -16.33 -9.70
N ALA A 233 -9.29 -15.40 -9.06
CA ALA A 233 -10.70 -15.15 -9.32
C ALA A 233 -10.96 -14.72 -10.78
N VAL A 234 -10.02 -14.02 -11.41
CA VAL A 234 -10.12 -13.61 -12.83
C VAL A 234 -9.63 -14.71 -13.78
N SER A 235 -8.50 -15.35 -13.48
CA SER A 235 -7.87 -16.33 -14.38
C SER A 235 -8.66 -17.63 -14.49
N ILE A 236 -9.22 -18.15 -13.38
CA ILE A 236 -9.94 -19.42 -13.37
C ILE A 236 -11.17 -19.39 -14.30
N PRO A 237 -12.09 -18.40 -14.23
CA PRO A 237 -13.23 -18.32 -15.15
C PRO A 237 -12.82 -18.21 -16.62
N ILE A 238 -11.75 -17.47 -16.92
CA ILE A 238 -11.21 -17.32 -18.27
C ILE A 238 -10.72 -18.67 -18.79
N VAL A 239 -9.89 -19.38 -18.02
CA VAL A 239 -9.37 -20.70 -18.39
C VAL A 239 -10.53 -21.69 -18.57
N VAL A 240 -11.51 -21.70 -17.67
CA VAL A 240 -12.71 -22.54 -17.78
C VAL A 240 -13.52 -22.20 -19.03
N TYR A 241 -13.72 -20.91 -19.34
CA TYR A 241 -14.46 -20.46 -20.52
C TYR A 241 -13.76 -20.91 -21.82
N TYR A 242 -12.46 -20.65 -21.95
CA TYR A 242 -11.70 -21.06 -23.14
C TYR A 242 -11.52 -22.57 -23.24
N GLY A 243 -11.40 -23.26 -22.09
CA GLY A 243 -11.39 -24.72 -22.02
C GLY A 243 -12.70 -25.32 -22.53
N LYS A 244 -13.85 -24.84 -22.04
CA LYS A 244 -15.18 -25.24 -22.53
C LYS A 244 -15.35 -24.92 -24.02
N LYS A 245 -14.97 -23.71 -24.45
CA LYS A 245 -15.07 -23.29 -25.85
C LYS A 245 -14.23 -24.16 -26.79
N ARG A 246 -13.00 -24.53 -26.40
CA ARG A 246 -12.16 -25.46 -27.17
C ARG A 246 -12.75 -26.87 -27.21
N TRP A 247 -13.24 -27.38 -26.09
CA TRP A 247 -13.85 -28.72 -26.04
C TRP A 247 -15.09 -28.77 -26.94
N SER A 248 -15.98 -27.79 -26.85
CA SER A 248 -17.17 -27.73 -27.70
C SER A 248 -16.84 -27.63 -29.20
N ALA A 249 -15.70 -27.05 -29.60
CA ALA A 249 -15.28 -27.00 -31.00
C ALA A 249 -14.75 -28.35 -31.54
N ASN A 250 -14.34 -29.26 -30.66
CA ASN A 250 -13.82 -30.58 -31.02
C ASN A 250 -14.89 -31.67 -31.06
N VAL A 251 -16.12 -31.36 -30.65
CA VAL A 251 -17.26 -32.29 -30.72
C VAL A 251 -18.14 -31.89 -31.90
N VAL A 252 -18.33 -32.79 -32.86
CA VAL A 252 -19.17 -32.54 -34.04
C VAL A 252 -20.51 -33.27 -33.92
N PRO A 253 -21.64 -32.56 -34.10
CA PRO A 253 -22.96 -33.18 -34.16
C PRO A 253 -23.06 -34.14 -35.36
N VAL A 254 -23.70 -35.29 -35.16
CA VAL A 254 -23.87 -36.35 -36.18
C VAL A 254 -24.74 -35.89 -37.35
N GLU A 255 -25.57 -34.87 -37.12
CA GLU A 255 -26.45 -34.25 -38.10
C GLU A 255 -25.69 -33.59 -39.26
N VAL A 256 -24.39 -33.33 -39.11
CA VAL A 256 -23.52 -32.78 -40.16
C VAL A 256 -23.07 -33.85 -41.17
N LEU A 257 -23.33 -35.13 -40.86
CA LEU A 257 -23.00 -36.28 -41.71
C LEU A 257 -24.21 -36.75 -42.51
N THR A 258 -23.99 -37.00 -43.79
CA THR A 258 -24.91 -37.79 -44.61
C THR A 258 -24.91 -39.26 -44.16
N GLU A 259 -25.95 -40.01 -44.50
CA GLU A 259 -26.08 -41.43 -44.13
C GLU A 259 -24.88 -42.29 -44.56
N LYS A 260 -24.34 -42.03 -45.77
CA LYS A 260 -23.16 -42.73 -46.28
C LYS A 260 -21.88 -42.34 -45.55
N GLU A 261 -21.73 -41.06 -45.19
CA GLU A 261 -20.59 -40.59 -44.39
C GLU A 261 -20.63 -41.17 -42.98
N ARG A 262 -21.80 -41.29 -42.37
CA ARG A 262 -22.00 -41.88 -41.04
C ARG A 262 -21.49 -43.32 -40.99
N ILE A 263 -21.86 -44.15 -41.98
CA ILE A 263 -21.43 -45.55 -42.05
C ILE A 263 -19.90 -45.67 -42.16
N VAL A 264 -19.25 -44.79 -42.94
CA VAL A 264 -17.78 -44.76 -43.06
C VAL A 264 -17.14 -44.28 -41.75
N VAL A 265 -17.69 -43.25 -41.11
CA VAL A 265 -17.22 -42.75 -39.81
C VAL A 265 -17.36 -43.81 -38.72
N GLU A 266 -18.47 -44.53 -38.65
CA GLU A 266 -18.68 -45.64 -37.71
C GLU A 266 -17.68 -46.77 -37.92
N ALA A 267 -17.36 -47.11 -39.17
CA ALA A 267 -16.34 -48.10 -39.48
C ALA A 267 -14.94 -47.66 -38.99
N ILE A 268 -14.58 -46.38 -39.17
CA ILE A 268 -13.32 -45.83 -38.67
C ILE A 268 -13.28 -45.86 -37.13
N LEU A 269 -14.38 -45.50 -36.47
CA LEU A 269 -14.47 -45.50 -35.00
C LEU A 269 -14.41 -46.92 -34.42
N LYS A 270 -15.09 -47.90 -35.04
CA LYS A 270 -15.01 -49.32 -34.66
C LYS A 270 -13.60 -49.88 -34.78
N ALA A 271 -12.79 -49.37 -35.72
CA ALA A 271 -11.37 -49.71 -35.88
C ALA A 271 -10.44 -48.96 -34.89
N GLY A 272 -10.98 -48.24 -33.90
CA GLY A 272 -10.19 -47.49 -32.91
C GLY A 272 -9.82 -46.06 -33.35
N GLY A 273 -10.55 -45.51 -34.32
CA GLY A 273 -10.37 -44.12 -34.78
C GLY A 273 -9.23 -43.93 -35.79
N THR A 274 -8.53 -44.99 -36.18
CA THR A 274 -7.50 -44.98 -37.23
C THR A 274 -7.59 -46.27 -38.06
N VAL A 275 -7.66 -46.17 -39.38
CA VAL A 275 -7.82 -47.33 -40.29
C VAL A 275 -7.15 -47.08 -41.64
N LYS A 276 -6.68 -48.11 -42.34
CA LYS A 276 -6.21 -47.94 -43.72
C LYS A 276 -7.40 -47.77 -44.66
N GLN A 277 -7.28 -46.85 -45.61
CA GLN A 277 -8.33 -46.58 -46.58
C GLN A 277 -8.66 -47.80 -47.46
N GLU A 278 -7.71 -48.72 -47.63
CA GLU A 278 -7.91 -49.96 -48.38
C GLU A 278 -8.83 -50.98 -47.69
N ASP A 279 -8.99 -50.89 -46.36
CA ASP A 279 -9.80 -51.79 -45.54
C ASP A 279 -11.27 -51.32 -45.43
N LEU A 280 -11.52 -50.04 -45.68
CA LEU A 280 -12.86 -49.42 -45.58
C LEU A 280 -13.92 -49.99 -46.55
N PRO A 281 -13.60 -50.39 -47.80
CA PRO A 281 -14.57 -51.02 -48.69
C PRO A 281 -15.18 -52.30 -48.10
N GLU A 282 -14.37 -53.12 -47.44
CA GLU A 282 -14.82 -54.37 -46.80
C GLU A 282 -15.68 -54.07 -45.57
N ALA A 283 -15.27 -53.10 -44.75
CA ALA A 283 -15.97 -52.73 -43.52
C ALA A 283 -17.32 -52.00 -43.74
N THR A 284 -17.53 -51.40 -44.92
CA THR A 284 -18.71 -50.53 -45.20
C THR A 284 -19.61 -51.05 -46.34
N GLY A 285 -19.13 -52.01 -47.14
CA GLY A 285 -19.82 -52.49 -48.33
C GLY A 285 -19.81 -51.53 -49.52
N TYR A 286 -19.03 -50.43 -49.46
CA TYR A 286 -18.94 -49.44 -50.53
C TYR A 286 -17.76 -49.69 -51.49
N SER A 287 -17.92 -49.27 -52.74
CA SER A 287 -16.85 -49.36 -53.74
C SER A 287 -15.65 -48.46 -53.40
N ARG A 288 -14.44 -48.83 -53.85
CA ARG A 288 -13.21 -48.02 -53.66
C ARG A 288 -13.34 -46.57 -54.14
N PRO A 289 -13.97 -46.27 -55.31
CA PRO A 289 -14.27 -44.90 -55.72
C PRO A 289 -15.19 -44.16 -54.75
N THR A 290 -16.24 -44.83 -54.24
CA THR A 290 -17.18 -44.25 -53.27
C THR A 290 -16.49 -43.89 -51.95
N ILE A 291 -15.65 -44.79 -51.42
CA ILE A 291 -14.84 -44.53 -50.22
C ILE A 291 -13.92 -43.35 -50.44
N SER A 292 -13.21 -43.30 -51.58
CA SER A 292 -12.29 -42.20 -51.87
C SER A 292 -13.00 -40.84 -51.92
N ARG A 293 -14.22 -40.79 -52.46
CA ARG A 293 -15.06 -39.57 -52.46
C ARG A 293 -15.53 -39.19 -51.05
N ILE A 294 -16.00 -40.16 -50.26
CA ILE A 294 -16.46 -39.89 -48.89
C ILE A 294 -15.31 -39.40 -47.99
N ILE A 295 -14.13 -40.01 -48.11
CA ILE A 295 -12.93 -39.58 -47.37
C ILE A 295 -12.53 -38.15 -47.74
N GLN A 296 -12.61 -37.76 -49.02
CA GLN A 296 -12.34 -36.37 -49.42
C GLN A 296 -13.33 -35.38 -48.80
N GLU A 297 -14.63 -35.72 -48.75
CA GLU A 297 -15.64 -34.87 -48.12
C GLU A 297 -15.46 -34.78 -46.59
N LEU A 298 -15.14 -35.89 -45.92
CA LEU A 298 -14.86 -35.91 -44.48
C LEU A 298 -13.58 -35.14 -44.12
N GLU A 299 -12.55 -35.18 -44.97
CA GLU A 299 -11.32 -34.38 -44.84
C GLU A 299 -11.62 -32.89 -45.05
N LYS A 300 -12.44 -32.54 -46.05
CA LYS A 300 -12.91 -31.17 -46.30
C LYS A 300 -13.73 -30.62 -45.13
N LYS A 301 -14.52 -31.47 -44.47
CA LYS A 301 -15.25 -31.15 -43.23
C LYS A 301 -14.35 -31.11 -41.99
N GLN A 302 -13.05 -31.38 -42.13
CA GLN A 302 -12.06 -31.43 -41.04
C GLN A 302 -12.46 -32.41 -39.92
N LEU A 303 -13.02 -33.56 -40.29
CA LEU A 303 -13.40 -34.63 -39.35
C LEU A 303 -12.35 -35.73 -39.27
N ILE A 304 -11.61 -35.90 -40.36
CA ILE A 304 -10.51 -36.86 -40.49
C ILE A 304 -9.29 -36.18 -41.11
N THR A 305 -8.13 -36.81 -40.91
CA THR A 305 -6.92 -36.56 -41.70
C THR A 305 -6.51 -37.84 -42.40
N ARG A 306 -5.81 -37.70 -43.53
CA ARG A 306 -5.16 -38.83 -44.21
C ARG A 306 -3.66 -38.63 -44.26
N GLU A 307 -2.93 -39.71 -44.03
CA GLU A 307 -1.48 -39.75 -44.15
C GLU A 307 -1.08 -40.88 -45.10
N LYS A 308 -0.16 -40.60 -46.03
CA LYS A 308 0.27 -41.60 -47.00
C LYS A 308 1.29 -42.53 -46.36
N ILE A 309 0.96 -43.82 -46.24
CA ILE A 309 1.84 -44.84 -45.70
C ILE A 309 2.05 -45.92 -46.75
N GLY A 310 3.23 -45.94 -47.37
CA GLY A 310 3.55 -46.86 -48.46
C GLY A 310 2.68 -46.61 -49.70
N LYS A 311 1.90 -47.63 -50.10
CA LYS A 311 1.01 -47.60 -51.27
C LYS A 311 -0.43 -47.20 -50.95
N THR A 312 -0.76 -46.98 -49.67
CA THR A 312 -2.12 -46.68 -49.20
C THR A 312 -2.15 -45.42 -48.33
N PHE A 313 -3.36 -44.98 -47.98
CA PHE A 313 -3.57 -43.90 -47.03
C PHE A 313 -4.09 -44.46 -45.72
N VAL A 314 -3.59 -43.96 -44.60
CA VAL A 314 -4.19 -44.17 -43.28
C VAL A 314 -5.07 -42.98 -42.97
N VAL A 315 -6.32 -43.27 -42.60
CA VAL A 315 -7.34 -42.29 -42.22
C VAL A 315 -7.43 -42.27 -40.70
N LYS A 316 -7.37 -41.07 -40.10
CA LYS A 316 -7.44 -40.86 -38.66
C LYS A 316 -8.52 -39.84 -38.30
N MET A 317 -9.34 -40.14 -37.29
CA MET A 317 -10.28 -39.18 -36.71
C MET A 317 -9.53 -38.04 -36.01
N ILE A 318 -9.93 -36.79 -36.28
CA ILE A 318 -9.37 -35.61 -35.62
C ILE A 318 -10.37 -34.88 -34.72
N LYS A 319 -11.65 -35.25 -34.78
CA LYS A 319 -12.71 -34.73 -33.90
C LYS A 319 -13.50 -35.88 -33.29
N GLU A 320 -14.01 -35.67 -32.09
CA GLU A 320 -14.94 -36.59 -31.46
C GLU A 320 -16.34 -36.39 -32.06
N ILE A 321 -17.00 -37.49 -32.41
CA ILE A 321 -18.36 -37.47 -32.95
C ILE A 321 -19.26 -38.13 -31.91
N ARG A 322 -20.26 -37.39 -31.43
CA ARG A 322 -21.27 -37.92 -30.51
C ARG A 322 -22.36 -38.62 -31.31
N LEU A 323 -22.11 -39.89 -31.63
CA LEU A 323 -23.07 -40.81 -32.25
C LEU A 323 -24.39 -40.88 -31.48
#